data_AF-F1Z4I6-F1
#
_entry.id   AF-F1Z4I6-F1
#
_cell.length_a   1.000
_cell.length_b   1.000
_cell.length_c   1.000
_cell.angle_alpha   90.00
_cell.angle_beta   90.00
_cell.angle_gamma   90.00
#
_symmetry.space_group_name_H-M   'P 1'
#
loop_
_entity.id
_entity.type
_entity.pdbx_description
1 polymer ?
#
loop_
_entity_poly.entity_id
_entity_poly.type
_entity_poly.pdbx_seq_one_letter_code
_entity_poly.pdbx_strand_id
1 'polypeptide(L)'
;MPSVLYTVGYEGADIVHFLRTLQDCGIKRLIDIRDVPISRKRGFSKTALANALEEQGIAYIHLKALGDPKAGREAMRRGDYPAFLEIYSSHIATTEGQKALRKAVELAEESPSILLCYERSPTHCHRTVVAKEMALLTDFTVKNVGVNP
;
A
#
# COMPACT_ATOMS: atom_id res chain seq x y z
N MET A 1 -20.00 -12.31 3.07
CA MET A 1 -19.56 -11.71 1.78
C MET A 1 -18.11 -11.33 1.97
N PRO A 2 -17.20 -11.61 1.02
CA PRO A 2 -15.79 -11.25 1.17
C PRO A 2 -15.65 -9.74 1.32
N SER A 3 -14.78 -9.31 2.24
CA SER A 3 -14.44 -7.90 2.40
C SER A 3 -13.57 -7.46 1.21
N VAL A 4 -13.67 -6.21 0.77
CA VAL A 4 -12.84 -5.70 -0.35
C VAL A 4 -11.59 -5.05 0.22
N LEU A 5 -10.41 -5.53 -0.20
CA LEU A 5 -9.13 -4.89 0.08
C LEU A 5 -8.73 -4.04 -1.13
N TYR A 6 -8.70 -2.72 -0.96
CA TYR A 6 -8.29 -1.82 -2.04
C TYR A 6 -6.76 -1.69 -2.11
N THR A 7 -6.24 -1.42 -3.30
CA THR A 7 -4.83 -1.07 -3.50
C THR A 7 -4.70 0.12 -4.45
N VAL A 8 -3.71 0.99 -4.22
CA VAL A 8 -3.43 2.16 -5.08
C VAL A 8 -1.93 2.44 -5.13
N GLY A 9 -1.48 2.98 -6.27
CA GLY A 9 -0.18 3.59 -6.43
C GLY A 9 -0.31 5.03 -6.90
N TYR A 10 0.48 5.94 -6.33
CA TYR A 10 0.35 7.38 -6.58
C TYR A 10 1.28 7.95 -7.67
N GLU A 11 2.08 7.11 -8.33
CA GLU A 11 2.84 7.53 -9.51
C GLU A 11 1.88 8.12 -10.56
N GLY A 12 2.23 9.30 -11.09
CA GLY A 12 1.36 10.03 -12.02
C GLY A 12 0.16 10.75 -11.37
N ALA A 13 -0.35 10.34 -10.20
CA ALA A 13 -1.50 10.94 -9.50
C ALA A 13 -1.24 12.31 -8.82
N ASP A 14 -2.03 13.35 -9.07
CA ASP A 14 -2.05 14.53 -8.18
C ASP A 14 -2.87 14.25 -6.91
N ILE A 15 -2.64 15.06 -5.87
CA ILE A 15 -3.25 14.84 -4.55
C ILE A 15 -4.78 15.03 -4.57
N VAL A 16 -5.31 15.91 -5.45
CA VAL A 16 -6.75 16.20 -5.48
C VAL A 16 -7.51 15.00 -6.07
N HIS A 17 -7.09 14.51 -7.24
CA HIS A 17 -7.69 13.31 -7.83
C HIS A 17 -7.45 12.06 -7.00
N PHE A 18 -6.31 11.98 -6.30
CA PHE A 18 -6.04 10.90 -5.35
C PHE A 18 -7.07 10.86 -4.21
N LEU A 19 -7.28 11.98 -3.51
CA LEU A 19 -8.24 12.05 -2.40
C LEU A 19 -9.67 11.77 -2.87
N ARG A 20 -10.06 12.33 -4.02
CA ARG A 20 -11.36 12.05 -4.64
C ARG A 20 -11.56 10.56 -4.93
N THR A 21 -10.54 9.90 -5.49
CA THR A 21 -10.59 8.45 -5.77
C THR A 21 -10.84 7.64 -4.49
N LEU A 22 -10.19 8.01 -3.39
CA LEU A 22 -10.39 7.37 -2.09
C LEU A 22 -11.81 7.57 -1.55
N GLN A 23 -12.36 8.79 -1.68
CA GLN A 23 -13.74 9.10 -1.28
C GLN A 23 -14.78 8.34 -2.11
N ASP A 24 -14.62 8.31 -3.43
CA ASP A 24 -15.52 7.61 -4.35
C ASP A 24 -15.55 6.10 -4.07
N CYS A 25 -14.44 5.54 -3.56
CA CYS A 25 -14.35 4.15 -3.12
C CYS A 25 -14.82 3.91 -1.68
N GLY A 26 -15.23 4.96 -0.96
CA GLY A 26 -15.66 4.88 0.43
C GLY A 26 -14.56 4.49 1.41
N ILE A 27 -13.28 4.74 1.07
CA ILE A 27 -12.14 4.39 1.90
C ILE A 27 -12.22 5.14 3.24
N LYS A 28 -12.02 4.41 4.33
CA LYS A 28 -11.94 4.95 5.70
C LYS A 28 -10.51 4.97 6.24
N ARG A 29 -9.62 4.18 5.64
CA ARG A 29 -8.23 4.05 6.08
C ARG A 29 -7.28 3.84 4.92
N LEU A 30 -6.19 4.60 4.92
CA LEU A 30 -5.03 4.37 4.07
C LEU A 30 -3.92 3.72 4.89
N ILE A 31 -3.46 2.57 4.42
CA ILE A 31 -2.33 1.84 4.97
C ILE A 31 -1.14 2.08 4.03
N ASP A 32 -0.24 2.96 4.46
CA ASP A 32 1.02 3.21 3.77
C ASP A 32 1.99 2.07 4.05
N ILE A 33 2.38 1.36 2.99
CA ILE A 33 3.35 0.26 3.06
C ILE A 33 4.68 0.64 2.44
N ARG A 34 5.03 1.93 2.35
CA ARG A 34 6.37 2.35 1.92
C ARG A 34 7.37 2.13 3.04
N ASP A 35 8.56 1.62 2.72
CA ASP A 35 9.68 1.57 3.68
C ASP A 35 10.05 3.00 4.14
N VAL A 36 10.12 3.93 3.18
CA VAL A 36 10.42 5.34 3.42
C VAL A 36 9.31 6.20 2.80
N PRO A 37 8.38 6.77 3.59
CA PRO A 37 7.24 7.55 3.09
C PRO A 37 7.62 9.02 2.79
N ILE A 38 8.72 9.19 2.06
CA ILE A 38 9.18 10.48 1.53
C ILE A 38 8.84 10.50 0.05
N SER A 39 8.32 11.62 -0.44
CA SER A 39 7.98 11.80 -1.85
C SER A 39 8.32 13.20 -2.32
N ARG A 40 8.86 13.29 -3.54
CA ARG A 40 9.02 14.57 -4.26
C ARG A 40 7.72 15.07 -4.84
N LYS A 41 6.68 14.21 -4.90
CA LYS A 41 5.38 14.59 -5.39
C LYS A 41 4.62 15.36 -4.31
N ARG A 42 4.19 16.58 -4.64
CA ARG A 42 3.47 17.47 -3.72
C ARG A 42 2.26 16.74 -3.13
N GLY A 43 2.15 16.76 -1.80
CA GLY A 43 1.07 16.12 -1.06
C GLY A 43 1.29 14.65 -0.68
N PHE A 44 2.36 13.99 -1.15
CA PHE A 44 2.59 12.55 -0.89
C PHE A 44 3.73 12.24 0.09
N SER A 45 4.34 13.25 0.71
CA SER A 45 5.20 13.04 1.88
C SER A 45 4.33 12.69 3.10
N LYS A 46 4.84 11.89 4.03
CA LYS A 46 4.09 11.37 5.19
C LYS A 46 3.19 12.41 5.86
N THR A 47 3.75 13.52 6.32
CA THR A 47 2.99 14.56 7.05
C THR A 47 1.96 15.24 6.17
N ALA A 48 2.31 15.62 4.94
CA ALA A 48 1.37 16.28 4.03
C ALA A 48 0.20 15.37 3.65
N LEU A 49 0.49 14.09 3.40
CA LEU A 49 -0.51 13.09 3.06
C LEU A 49 -1.43 12.79 4.25
N ALA A 50 -0.86 12.61 5.45
CA ALA A 50 -1.63 12.36 6.66
C ALA A 50 -2.61 13.51 6.94
N ASN A 51 -2.15 14.77 6.89
CA ASN A 51 -3.01 15.93 7.10
C ASN A 51 -4.13 16.02 6.04
N ALA A 52 -3.78 15.81 4.77
CA ALA A 52 -4.76 15.88 3.69
C ALA A 52 -5.82 14.75 3.77
N LEU A 53 -5.44 13.57 4.26
CA LEU A 53 -6.38 12.47 4.52
C LEU A 53 -7.27 12.74 5.73
N GLU A 54 -6.71 13.31 6.80
CA GLU A 54 -7.44 13.68 8.01
C GLU A 54 -8.54 14.70 7.72
N GLU A 55 -8.27 15.70 6.87
CA GLU A 55 -9.27 16.66 6.38
C GLU A 55 -10.45 16.00 5.65
N GLN A 56 -10.25 14.80 5.08
CA GLN A 56 -11.28 14.00 4.42
C GLN A 56 -11.89 12.93 5.35
N GLY A 57 -11.50 12.89 6.63
CA GLY A 57 -11.94 11.87 7.59
C GLY A 57 -11.37 10.48 7.30
N ILE A 58 -10.22 10.38 6.63
CA ILE A 58 -9.54 9.12 6.31
C ILE A 58 -8.36 8.92 7.24
N ALA A 59 -8.33 7.81 7.97
CA ALA A 59 -7.22 7.48 8.86
C ALA A 59 -5.95 7.12 8.06
N TYR A 60 -4.80 7.60 8.51
CA TYR A 60 -3.49 7.25 7.94
C TYR A 60 -2.71 6.34 8.90
N ILE A 61 -2.35 5.15 8.44
CA ILE A 61 -1.51 4.19 9.18
C ILE A 61 -0.29 3.85 8.35
N HIS A 62 0.91 3.90 8.93
CA HIS A 62 2.16 3.54 8.26
C HIS A 62 2.72 2.24 8.83
N LEU A 63 2.75 1.19 8.00
CA LEU A 63 3.29 -0.13 8.35
C LEU A 63 4.63 -0.35 7.63
N LYS A 64 5.69 0.26 8.17
CA LYS A 64 7.03 0.21 7.58
C LYS A 64 7.56 -1.21 7.32
N ALA A 65 7.22 -2.17 8.18
CA ALA A 65 7.67 -3.56 8.04
C ALA A 65 7.02 -4.31 6.85
N LEU A 66 6.07 -3.68 6.15
CA LEU A 66 5.56 -4.13 4.86
C LEU A 66 6.23 -3.39 3.68
N GLY A 67 7.22 -2.54 3.95
CA GLY A 67 7.95 -1.79 2.95
C GLY A 67 8.92 -2.64 2.13
N ASP A 68 8.98 -2.39 0.83
CA ASP A 68 10.04 -2.95 -0.02
C ASP A 68 11.41 -2.49 0.50
N PRO A 69 12.28 -3.38 1.03
CA PRO A 69 13.57 -3.00 1.57
C PRO A 69 14.51 -2.49 0.48
N LYS A 70 15.58 -1.78 0.87
CA LYS A 70 16.52 -1.18 -0.09
C LYS A 70 17.01 -2.17 -1.17
N ALA A 71 17.36 -3.39 -0.76
CA ALA A 71 17.85 -4.43 -1.66
C ALA A 71 16.78 -4.88 -2.68
N GLY A 72 15.51 -4.97 -2.27
CA GLY A 72 14.40 -5.30 -3.18
C GLY A 72 14.16 -4.18 -4.19
N ARG A 73 14.14 -2.93 -3.73
CA ARG A 73 14.08 -1.75 -4.62
C ARG A 73 15.23 -1.72 -5.63
N GLU A 74 16.44 -2.09 -5.21
CA GLU A 74 17.61 -2.16 -6.09
C GLU A 74 17.50 -3.29 -7.12
N ALA A 75 16.95 -4.45 -6.76
CA ALA A 75 16.66 -5.53 -7.71
C ALA A 75 15.65 -5.09 -8.78
N MET A 76 14.54 -4.45 -8.38
CA MET A 76 13.56 -3.91 -9.31
C MET A 76 14.11 -2.85 -10.25
N ARG A 77 15.01 -1.96 -9.77
CA ARG A 77 15.68 -0.98 -10.64
C ARG A 77 16.56 -1.62 -11.70
N ARG A 78 17.11 -2.81 -11.45
CA ARG A 78 17.87 -3.59 -12.43
C ARG A 78 16.98 -4.44 -13.35
N GLY A 79 15.66 -4.44 -13.14
CA GLY A 79 14.73 -5.30 -13.86
C GLY A 79 14.74 -6.76 -13.40
N ASP A 80 15.34 -7.05 -12.25
CA ASP A 80 15.50 -8.41 -11.72
C ASP A 80 14.34 -8.77 -10.80
N TYR A 81 13.20 -9.09 -11.40
CA TYR A 81 11.99 -9.45 -10.67
C TYR A 81 12.12 -10.75 -9.83
N PRO A 82 12.78 -11.83 -10.31
CA PRO A 82 13.02 -13.01 -9.49
C PRO A 82 13.81 -12.69 -8.21
N ALA A 83 14.90 -11.93 -8.29
CA ALA A 83 15.65 -11.53 -7.10
C ALA A 83 14.83 -10.64 -6.17
N PHE A 84 14.02 -9.71 -6.73
CA PHE A 84 13.10 -8.91 -5.93
C PHE A 84 12.12 -9.80 -5.14
N LEU A 85 11.50 -10.79 -5.79
CA LEU A 85 10.56 -11.69 -5.14
C LEU A 85 11.21 -12.44 -3.98
N GLU A 86 12.39 -13.01 -4.18
CA GLU A 86 13.12 -13.73 -3.14
C GLU A 86 13.42 -12.84 -1.91
N ILE A 87 13.98 -11.65 -2.16
CA ILE A 87 14.32 -10.67 -1.13
C ILE A 87 13.07 -10.23 -0.38
N TYR A 88 12.01 -9.87 -1.11
CA TYR A 88 10.81 -9.32 -0.50
C TYR A 88 9.99 -10.38 0.25
N SER A 89 9.87 -11.60 -0.30
CA SER A 89 9.24 -12.73 0.40
C SER A 89 9.95 -13.04 1.71
N SER A 90 11.29 -13.04 1.71
CA SER A 90 12.07 -13.23 2.94
C SER A 90 11.88 -12.08 3.93
N HIS A 91 11.76 -10.84 3.45
CA HIS A 91 11.49 -9.67 4.30
C HIS A 91 10.14 -9.75 5.01
N ILE A 92 9.06 -10.07 4.29
CA ILE A 92 7.73 -10.17 4.87
C ILE A 92 7.55 -11.40 5.78
N ALA A 93 8.36 -12.45 5.58
CA ALA A 93 8.37 -13.65 6.40
C ALA A 93 9.04 -13.45 7.77
N THR A 94 9.75 -12.33 7.97
CA THR A 94 10.31 -11.97 9.28
C THR A 94 9.20 -11.79 10.33
N THR A 95 9.55 -11.96 11.61
CA THR A 95 8.61 -11.74 12.72
C THR A 95 7.91 -10.39 12.66
N GLU A 96 8.64 -9.32 12.33
CA GLU A 96 8.07 -7.98 12.23
C GLU A 96 7.19 -7.80 10.98
N GLY A 97 7.57 -8.40 9.85
CA GLY A 97 6.74 -8.46 8.64
C GLY A 97 5.42 -9.16 8.89
N GLN A 98 5.45 -10.34 9.54
CA GLN A 98 4.25 -11.10 9.88
C GLN A 98 3.35 -10.40 10.90
N LYS A 99 3.91 -9.73 11.90
CA LYS A 99 3.14 -8.89 12.83
C LYS A 99 2.43 -7.75 12.09
N ALA A 100 3.15 -7.04 11.22
CA ALA A 100 2.57 -5.95 10.44
C ALA A 100 1.53 -6.45 9.44
N LEU A 101 1.71 -7.62 8.85
CA LEU A 101 0.75 -8.25 7.94
C LEU A 101 -0.56 -8.57 8.66
N ARG A 102 -0.50 -9.20 9.83
CA ARG A 102 -1.69 -9.44 10.67
C ARG A 102 -2.35 -8.14 11.08
N LYS A 103 -1.56 -7.11 11.42
CA LYS A 103 -2.13 -5.79 11.74
C LYS A 103 -2.85 -5.18 10.54
N ALA A 104 -2.31 -5.31 9.33
CA ALA A 104 -2.97 -4.84 8.12
C ALA A 104 -4.30 -5.57 7.87
N VAL A 105 -4.36 -6.89 8.13
CA VAL A 105 -5.58 -7.69 8.05
C VAL A 105 -6.63 -7.19 9.05
N GLU A 106 -6.28 -7.09 10.34
CA GLU A 106 -7.19 -6.56 11.37
C GLU A 106 -7.79 -5.20 10.96
N LEU A 107 -6.93 -4.29 10.49
CA LEU A 107 -7.36 -2.96 10.06
C LEU A 107 -8.29 -3.02 8.84
N ALA A 108 -8.07 -3.93 7.91
CA ALA A 108 -8.90 -4.09 6.72
C ALA A 108 -10.23 -4.81 7.00
N GLU A 109 -10.30 -5.62 8.06
CA GLU A 109 -11.54 -6.24 8.54
C GLU A 109 -12.43 -5.23 9.29
N GLU A 110 -11.83 -4.29 10.04
CA GLU A 110 -12.56 -3.26 10.77
C GLU A 110 -13.28 -2.24 9.86
N SER A 111 -12.67 -1.85 8.74
CA SER A 111 -13.20 -0.79 7.88
C SER A 111 -12.58 -0.81 6.48
N PRO A 112 -13.27 -0.25 5.45
CA PRO A 112 -12.76 -0.16 4.08
C PRO A 112 -11.37 0.47 4.03
N SER A 113 -10.37 -0.35 3.73
CA SER A 113 -8.95 0.03 3.77
C SER A 113 -8.30 -0.07 2.40
N ILE A 114 -7.29 0.79 2.17
CA ILE A 114 -6.51 0.82 0.94
C ILE A 114 -5.01 0.73 1.22
N LEU A 115 -4.31 -0.17 0.53
CA LEU A 115 -2.84 -0.23 0.56
C LEU A 115 -2.26 0.81 -0.41
N LEU A 116 -1.29 1.61 0.06
CA LEU A 116 -0.60 2.62 -0.73
C LEU A 116 0.87 2.23 -0.98
N CYS A 117 1.30 2.30 -2.24
CA CYS A 117 2.71 2.37 -2.61
C CYS A 117 2.98 3.44 -3.68
N TYR A 118 4.20 3.47 -4.25
CA TYR A 118 4.55 4.42 -5.30
C TYR A 118 4.00 4.02 -6.69
N GLU A 119 4.34 2.83 -7.19
CA GLU A 119 4.21 2.43 -8.60
C GLU A 119 2.76 2.49 -9.08
N ARG A 120 2.45 3.06 -10.25
CA ARG A 120 1.05 3.13 -10.70
C ARG A 120 0.48 1.74 -10.97
N SER A 121 1.26 0.90 -11.65
CA SER A 121 0.89 -0.47 -11.96
C SER A 121 1.08 -1.38 -10.74
N PRO A 122 0.10 -2.27 -10.43
CA PRO A 122 0.29 -3.31 -9.43
C PRO A 122 1.19 -4.45 -9.93
N THR A 123 1.43 -4.55 -11.24
CA THR A 123 2.28 -5.60 -11.82
C THR A 123 3.71 -5.45 -11.30
N HIS A 124 4.26 -6.55 -10.77
CA HIS A 124 5.60 -6.59 -10.17
C HIS A 124 5.83 -5.56 -9.04
N CYS A 125 4.76 -5.16 -8.35
CA CYS A 125 4.85 -4.26 -7.20
C CYS A 125 4.77 -5.04 -5.88
N HIS A 126 5.52 -4.60 -4.87
CA HIS A 126 5.46 -5.15 -3.51
C HIS A 126 4.05 -5.12 -2.92
N ARG A 127 3.22 -4.11 -3.24
CA ARG A 127 1.82 -4.04 -2.78
C ARG A 127 0.99 -5.25 -3.19
N THR A 128 1.30 -5.84 -4.34
CA THR A 128 0.61 -7.03 -4.85
C THR A 128 1.01 -8.26 -4.05
N VAL A 129 2.26 -8.35 -3.60
CA VAL A 129 2.68 -9.42 -2.69
C VAL A 129 1.97 -9.25 -1.35
N VAL A 130 1.97 -8.07 -0.75
CA VAL A 130 1.24 -7.81 0.51
C VAL A 130 -0.24 -8.14 0.40
N ALA A 131 -0.92 -7.67 -0.64
CA ALA A 131 -2.35 -7.91 -0.83
C ALA A 131 -2.67 -9.41 -1.00
N LYS A 132 -1.80 -10.16 -1.68
CA LYS A 132 -1.94 -11.63 -1.80
C LYS A 132 -1.80 -12.32 -0.45
N GLU A 133 -0.78 -11.96 0.31
CA GLU A 133 -0.53 -12.53 1.64
C GLU A 133 -1.67 -12.23 2.62
N MET A 134 -2.24 -11.01 2.56
CA MET A 134 -3.45 -10.69 3.32
C MET A 134 -4.65 -11.55 2.90
N ALA A 135 -4.84 -11.78 1.61
CA ALA A 135 -5.93 -12.61 1.08
C ALA A 135 -5.76 -14.11 1.39
N LEU A 136 -4.56 -14.57 1.78
CA LEU A 136 -4.35 -15.93 2.29
C LEU A 136 -4.74 -16.07 3.76
N LEU A 137 -4.74 -14.97 4.53
CA LEU A 137 -5.08 -14.97 5.95
C LEU A 137 -6.57 -14.76 6.20
N THR A 138 -7.24 -14.00 5.33
CA THR A 138 -8.66 -13.65 5.40
C THR A 138 -9.25 -13.59 3.98
N ASP A 139 -10.54 -13.89 3.85
CA ASP A 139 -11.29 -13.85 2.58
C ASP A 139 -11.49 -12.41 2.06
N PHE A 140 -10.43 -11.83 1.49
CA PHE A 140 -10.45 -10.53 0.82
C PHE A 140 -10.56 -10.67 -0.70
N THR A 141 -11.46 -9.89 -1.30
CA THR A 141 -11.40 -9.60 -2.74
C THR A 141 -10.48 -8.39 -2.96
N VAL A 142 -9.32 -8.61 -3.58
CA VAL A 142 -8.36 -7.52 -3.86
C VAL A 142 -8.80 -6.70 -5.08
N LYS A 143 -8.92 -5.38 -4.91
CA LYS A 143 -9.30 -4.43 -5.98
C LYS A 143 -8.28 -3.31 -6.11
N ASN A 144 -7.57 -3.26 -7.24
CA ASN A 144 -6.70 -2.12 -7.57
C ASN A 144 -7.54 -0.96 -8.12
N VAL A 145 -7.33 0.24 -7.58
CA VAL A 145 -7.94 1.48 -8.07
C VAL A 145 -6.85 2.36 -8.68
N GLY A 146 -7.08 2.77 -9.93
CA GLY A 146 -6.23 3.72 -10.63
C GLY A 146 -6.68 5.14 -10.32
N VAL A 147 -5.72 6.04 -10.12
CA VAL A 147 -6.01 7.48 -10.09
C VAL A 147 -5.88 8.01 -11.52
N ASN A 148 -6.97 8.59 -12.01
CA ASN A 148 -6.99 9.29 -13.29
C ASN A 148 -6.93 10.80 -12.99
N PRO A 149 -5.92 11.51 -13.52
CA PRO A 149 -5.81 12.96 -13.41
C PRO A 149 -6.82 13.70 -14.31
#